data_AF-A0A7V4XQI2-F1
#
_entry.id   AF-A0A7V4XQI2-F1
#
_cell.length_a   1.000
_cell.length_b   1.000
_cell.length_c   1.000
_cell.angle_alpha   90.00
_cell.angle_beta   90.00
_cell.angle_gamma   90.00
#
_symmetry.space_group_name_H-M   'P 1'
#
loop_
_entity.id
_entity.type
_entity.pdbx_description
1 polymer ?
#
loop_
_entity_poly.entity_id
_entity_poly.type
_entity_poly.pdbx_seq_one_letter_code
_entity_poly.pdbx_strand_id
1 'polypeptide(L)'
;MRFDHLEPWSDPHGIGMAVWEPQQLGVGQHVLYPDTASNLTWPGVTWHKKDPSIPNAGSPTRAVFFNPRFGLAYDLFGNGNTVFRGGWGTYYSQDSTAAASGAEATAIGLQTYIEPQNTGGQGCTFNQLFLRSTYVPCGQYAVTPPASLPPFSIGAMDPKDDNMPVTYNYNLTVDQRGPWNSNFEIAYVGNQSYHLDTLAACRTRT
;
A
#
# COMPACT_ATOMS: atom_id res chain seq x y z
N MET A 1 2.46 22.10 17.59
CA MET A 1 3.11 20.82 17.23
C MET A 1 2.06 19.72 17.31
N ARG A 2 2.07 18.76 16.37
CA ARG A 2 1.12 17.63 16.37
C ARG A 2 1.90 16.31 16.33
N PHE A 3 1.39 15.34 17.09
CA PHE A 3 1.86 13.96 17.11
C PHE A 3 0.65 13.11 16.76
N ASP A 4 0.83 12.19 15.83
CA ASP A 4 -0.22 11.28 15.39
C ASP A 4 0.22 9.84 15.62
N HIS A 5 -0.74 8.99 15.94
CA HIS A 5 -0.57 7.54 15.95
C HIS A 5 -1.47 6.99 14.85
N LEU A 6 -0.85 6.46 13.80
CA LEU A 6 -1.52 5.89 12.64
C LEU A 6 -1.08 4.44 12.55
N GLU A 7 -1.97 3.52 12.90
CA GLU A 7 -1.71 2.10 12.78
C GLU A 7 -1.94 1.64 11.33
N PRO A 8 -1.12 0.72 10.81
CA PRO A 8 -1.42 0.06 9.56
C PRO A 8 -2.72 -0.76 9.66
N TRP A 9 -3.30 -1.09 8.51
CA TRP A 9 -4.44 -1.99 8.45
C TRP A 9 -4.10 -3.34 9.10
N SER A 10 -5.01 -3.85 9.93
CA SER A 10 -4.82 -5.13 10.63
C SER A 10 -6.08 -5.99 10.53
N ASP A 11 -5.89 -7.31 10.52
CA ASP A 11 -7.00 -8.26 10.46
C ASP A 11 -7.64 -8.45 11.85
N PRO A 12 -8.93 -8.15 12.03
CA PRO A 12 -9.60 -8.34 13.32
C PRO A 12 -9.73 -9.82 13.74
N HIS A 13 -9.54 -10.78 12.83
CA HIS A 13 -9.66 -12.22 13.11
C HIS A 13 -8.35 -12.88 13.55
N GLY A 14 -7.24 -12.14 13.60
CA GLY A 14 -5.94 -12.65 14.03
C GLY A 14 -5.27 -13.64 13.08
N ILE A 15 -5.72 -13.70 11.82
CA ILE A 15 -5.03 -14.40 10.72
C ILE A 15 -3.82 -13.57 10.29
N GLY A 16 -4.03 -12.27 10.08
CA GLY A 16 -3.01 -11.31 9.70
C GLY A 16 -2.78 -11.16 8.20
N MET A 17 -2.03 -10.12 7.83
CA MET A 17 -1.77 -9.76 6.44
C MET A 17 -0.63 -10.59 5.84
N ALA A 18 -0.76 -11.03 4.58
CA ALA A 18 0.32 -11.71 3.87
C ALA A 18 1.51 -10.77 3.59
N VAL A 19 2.72 -11.24 3.89
CA VAL A 19 3.99 -10.55 3.65
C VAL A 19 4.90 -11.37 2.76
N TRP A 20 5.77 -10.68 2.02
CA TRP A 20 6.78 -11.30 1.17
C TRP A 20 8.15 -11.25 1.84
N GLU A 21 8.65 -12.39 2.30
CA GLU A 21 9.96 -12.52 2.94
C GLU A 21 10.70 -13.78 2.43
N PRO A 22 11.19 -13.76 1.18
CA PRO A 22 11.80 -14.93 0.54
C PRO A 22 13.15 -15.30 1.16
N GLN A 23 13.93 -14.33 1.64
CA GLN A 23 15.25 -14.60 2.22
C GLN A 23 15.16 -15.32 3.57
N GLN A 24 14.25 -14.89 4.45
CA GLN A 24 14.07 -15.50 5.77
C GLN A 24 13.51 -16.93 5.66
N LEU A 25 12.72 -17.21 4.62
CA LEU A 25 12.14 -18.52 4.37
C LEU A 25 13.04 -19.44 3.53
N GLY A 26 14.29 -19.03 3.28
CA GLY A 26 15.26 -19.85 2.55
C GLY A 26 14.82 -20.18 1.12
N VAL A 27 13.97 -19.34 0.53
CA VAL A 27 13.47 -19.55 -0.83
C VAL A 27 14.61 -19.27 -1.79
N GLY A 28 15.15 -20.32 -2.40
CA GLY A 28 16.12 -20.19 -3.48
C GLY A 28 15.55 -19.36 -4.65
N GLN A 29 16.42 -18.80 -5.48
CA GLN A 29 15.96 -18.26 -6.76
C GLN A 29 15.33 -19.41 -7.59
N HIS A 30 14.26 -19.10 -8.31
CA HIS A 30 13.53 -20.06 -9.19
C HIS A 30 12.86 -21.25 -8.47
N VAL A 31 12.40 -21.09 -7.23
CA VAL A 31 11.53 -22.09 -6.59
C VAL A 31 10.17 -22.10 -7.30
N LEU A 32 9.86 -23.23 -7.94
CA LEU A 32 8.53 -23.49 -8.49
C LEU A 32 7.57 -23.79 -7.34
N TYR A 33 6.38 -23.18 -7.38
CA TYR A 33 5.30 -23.48 -6.45
C TYR A 33 4.88 -24.94 -6.65
N PRO A 34 5.14 -25.85 -5.69
CA PRO A 34 4.85 -27.27 -5.88
C PRO A 34 3.34 -27.55 -5.89
N ASP A 35 2.59 -26.68 -5.20
CA ASP A 35 1.14 -26.64 -5.18
C ASP A 35 0.70 -25.17 -5.12
N THR A 36 0.01 -24.74 -6.17
CA THR A 36 -0.58 -23.40 -6.28
C THR A 36 -1.97 -23.32 -5.63
N ALA A 37 -2.55 -24.46 -5.25
CA ALA A 37 -3.92 -24.57 -4.79
C ALA A 37 -4.07 -24.38 -3.27
N SER A 38 -2.99 -24.48 -2.51
CA SER A 38 -2.94 -24.17 -1.08
C SER A 38 -2.04 -22.96 -0.81
N ASN A 39 -2.57 -21.92 -0.17
CA ASN A 39 -1.76 -20.76 0.22
C ASN A 39 -0.72 -21.08 1.31
N LEU A 40 -0.90 -22.18 2.05
CA LEU A 40 0.04 -22.61 3.09
C LEU A 40 1.37 -23.09 2.50
N THR A 41 1.37 -23.57 1.26
CA THR A 41 2.55 -24.13 0.58
C THR A 41 3.31 -23.12 -0.27
N TRP A 42 2.86 -21.86 -0.33
CA TRP A 42 3.51 -20.82 -1.11
C TRP A 42 4.85 -20.41 -0.48
N PRO A 43 6.01 -20.66 -1.14
CA PRO A 43 7.30 -20.22 -0.67
C PRO A 43 7.38 -18.69 -0.66
N GLY A 44 8.01 -18.12 0.37
CA GLY A 44 8.31 -16.69 0.44
C GLY A 44 7.14 -15.83 0.92
N VAL A 45 5.94 -16.41 1.00
CA VAL A 45 4.75 -15.76 1.56
C VAL A 45 4.48 -16.33 2.95
N THR A 46 4.32 -15.43 3.92
CA THR A 46 3.90 -15.77 5.29
C THR A 46 2.96 -14.71 5.85
N TRP A 47 2.39 -14.97 7.03
CA TRP A 47 1.49 -14.06 7.75
C TRP A 47 1.44 -14.48 9.22
N HIS A 48 0.84 -13.64 10.07
CA HIS A 48 0.84 -13.81 11.53
C HIS A 48 0.42 -15.20 12.03
N LYS A 49 -0.67 -15.77 11.51
CA LYS A 49 -1.13 -17.11 11.91
C LYS A 49 -0.22 -18.25 11.44
N LYS A 50 0.56 -18.05 10.38
CA LYS A 50 1.56 -19.02 9.89
C LYS A 50 2.88 -18.88 10.66
N ASP A 51 3.26 -17.65 10.99
CA ASP A 51 4.44 -17.30 11.79
C ASP A 51 4.12 -16.12 12.73
N PRO A 52 3.96 -16.36 14.04
CA PRO A 52 3.61 -15.32 15.02
C PRO A 52 4.66 -14.21 15.18
N SER A 53 5.88 -14.37 14.61
CA SER A 53 6.88 -13.30 14.60
C SER A 53 6.51 -12.15 13.65
N ILE A 54 5.63 -12.39 12.69
CA ILE A 54 5.09 -11.36 11.80
C ILE A 54 3.96 -10.62 12.53
N PRO A 55 3.96 -9.27 12.58
CA PRO A 55 2.84 -8.51 13.14
C PRO A 55 1.51 -8.86 12.45
N ASN A 56 0.40 -8.74 13.18
CA ASN A 56 -0.93 -9.00 12.60
C ASN A 56 -1.24 -8.09 11.39
N ALA A 57 -0.69 -6.88 11.38
CA ALA A 57 -0.78 -5.94 10.26
C ALA A 57 0.14 -6.29 9.07
N GLY A 58 0.97 -7.33 9.19
CA GLY A 58 2.02 -7.68 8.22
C GLY A 58 3.27 -6.82 8.37
N SER A 59 3.10 -5.50 8.51
CA SER A 59 4.19 -4.55 8.73
C SER A 59 4.30 -4.08 10.18
N PRO A 60 5.47 -3.59 10.61
CA PRO A 60 5.67 -3.00 11.94
C PRO A 60 4.86 -1.71 12.12
N THR A 61 4.32 -1.54 13.32
CA THR A 61 3.60 -0.32 13.70
C THR A 61 4.56 0.71 14.28
N ARG A 62 4.62 1.89 13.66
CA ARG A 62 5.35 3.03 14.23
C ARG A 62 4.52 3.69 15.34
N ALA A 63 5.15 3.90 16.50
CA ALA A 63 4.47 4.44 17.67
C ALA A 63 3.98 5.88 17.48
N VAL A 64 4.77 6.76 16.85
CA VAL A 64 4.41 8.17 16.69
C VAL A 64 4.92 8.72 15.36
N PHE A 65 4.06 9.46 14.66
CA PHE A 65 4.38 10.31 13.52
C PHE A 65 4.42 11.78 13.95
N PHE A 66 5.56 12.43 13.69
CA PHE A 66 5.78 13.81 14.09
C PHE A 66 5.40 14.77 12.97
N ASN A 67 4.46 15.69 13.26
CA ASN A 67 3.92 16.64 12.30
C ASN A 67 4.31 18.10 12.64
N PRO A 68 5.56 18.53 12.39
CA PRO A 68 5.96 19.91 12.59
C PRO A 68 5.29 20.86 11.62
N ARG A 69 5.02 22.08 12.09
CA ARG A 69 4.51 23.19 11.28
C ARG A 69 5.18 24.46 11.75
N PHE A 70 5.78 25.18 10.81
CA PHE A 70 6.46 26.44 11.04
C PHE A 70 5.85 27.50 10.14
N GLY A 71 5.70 28.69 10.69
CA GLY A 71 5.28 29.88 9.96
C GLY A 71 6.10 31.05 10.46
N LEU A 72 6.49 31.93 9.54
CA LEU A 72 7.20 33.15 9.88
C LEU A 72 6.66 34.30 9.04
N ALA A 73 6.73 35.49 9.64
CA ALA A 73 6.55 36.74 8.94
C ALA A 73 7.71 37.66 9.33
N TYR A 74 8.29 38.34 8.35
CA TYR A 74 9.44 39.20 8.53
C TYR A 74 9.25 40.50 7.75
N ASP A 75 9.34 41.62 8.46
CA ASP A 75 9.36 42.95 7.87
C ASP A 75 10.79 43.32 7.48
N LEU A 76 11.03 43.52 6.18
CA LEU A 76 12.38 43.71 5.64
C LEU A 76 13.04 45.01 6.13
N PHE A 77 12.24 46.04 6.40
CA PHE A 77 12.73 47.39 6.71
C PHE A 77 12.24 47.93 8.06
N GLY A 78 11.39 47.19 8.78
CA GLY A 78 10.82 47.61 10.07
C GLY A 78 9.77 48.72 9.96
N ASN A 79 9.32 49.03 8.75
CA ASN A 79 8.33 50.09 8.47
C ASN A 79 6.97 49.54 8.03
N GLY A 80 6.81 48.22 7.98
CA GLY A 80 5.58 47.51 7.60
C GLY A 80 5.25 47.55 6.10
N ASN A 81 6.09 48.16 5.26
CA ASN A 81 5.80 48.32 3.83
C ASN A 81 6.24 47.11 3.00
N THR A 82 7.19 46.31 3.48
CA THR A 82 7.70 45.13 2.79
C THR A 82 7.72 43.96 3.75
N VAL A 83 6.81 43.00 3.56
CA VAL A 83 6.67 41.87 4.48
C VAL A 83 6.82 40.57 3.72
N PHE A 84 7.78 39.74 4.14
CA PHE A 84 7.86 38.34 3.76
C PHE A 84 6.99 37.52 4.71
N ARG A 85 6.19 36.62 4.16
CA ARG A 85 5.46 35.60 4.92
C ARG A 85 5.74 34.24 4.31
N GLY A 86 5.86 33.23 5.14
CA GLY A 86 6.02 31.89 4.64
C GLY A 86 5.70 30.86 5.70
N GLY A 87 5.37 29.66 5.23
CA GLY A 87 5.08 28.54 6.09
C GLY A 87 5.49 27.23 5.46
N TRP A 88 5.79 26.26 6.32
CA TRP A 88 6.07 24.89 5.95
C TRP A 88 5.43 23.96 6.97
N GLY A 89 4.91 22.83 6.52
CA GLY A 89 4.40 21.82 7.44
C GLY A 89 4.33 20.45 6.81
N THR A 90 4.32 19.44 7.67
CA THR A 90 4.14 18.05 7.28
C THR A 90 2.75 17.55 7.68
N TYR A 91 2.24 16.62 6.87
CA TYR A 91 0.92 16.05 7.01
C TYR A 91 1.00 14.56 6.64
N TYR A 92 0.88 13.69 7.64
CA TYR A 92 0.72 12.25 7.40
C TYR A 92 -0.73 11.92 7.08
N SER A 93 -0.94 10.99 6.16
CA SER A 93 -2.22 10.38 5.84
C SER A 93 -2.14 8.87 6.01
N GLN A 94 -3.29 8.25 6.27
CA GLN A 94 -3.39 6.80 6.40
C GLN A 94 -3.39 6.14 5.02
N ASP A 95 -2.80 4.95 4.92
CA ASP A 95 -2.82 4.13 3.71
C ASP A 95 -4.22 3.72 3.29
N SER A 96 -4.37 3.48 2.00
CA SER A 96 -5.62 2.98 1.43
C SER A 96 -5.90 1.54 1.87
N THR A 97 -7.16 1.21 2.12
CA THR A 97 -7.59 -0.20 2.32
C THR A 97 -7.24 -1.09 1.12
N ALA A 98 -7.08 -0.52 -0.07
CA ALA A 98 -6.70 -1.25 -1.27
C ALA A 98 -5.26 -1.79 -1.20
N ALA A 99 -4.36 -1.13 -0.48
CA ALA A 99 -3.00 -1.64 -0.24
C ALA A 99 -3.02 -2.88 0.66
N ALA A 100 -4.00 -2.96 1.57
CA ALA A 100 -4.16 -4.03 2.52
C ALA A 100 -4.94 -5.24 1.98
N SER A 101 -6.06 -5.00 1.30
CA SER A 101 -7.02 -6.05 0.94
C SER A 101 -6.44 -7.22 0.13
N GLY A 102 -5.45 -6.97 -0.73
CA GLY A 102 -4.79 -8.04 -1.50
C GLY A 102 -3.98 -8.99 -0.63
N ALA A 103 -3.30 -8.47 0.39
CA ALA A 103 -2.54 -9.27 1.34
C ALA A 103 -3.45 -10.05 2.30
N GLU A 104 -4.58 -9.46 2.71
CA GLU A 104 -5.61 -10.16 3.49
C GLU A 104 -6.21 -11.33 2.70
N ALA A 105 -6.63 -11.08 1.45
CA ALA A 105 -7.18 -12.10 0.55
C ALA A 105 -6.22 -13.30 0.39
N THR A 106 -4.92 -13.01 0.25
CA THR A 106 -3.86 -14.02 0.14
C THR A 106 -3.77 -14.87 1.42
N ALA A 107 -3.81 -14.25 2.60
CA ALA A 107 -3.70 -14.95 3.88
C ALA A 107 -4.92 -15.86 4.18
N ILE A 108 -6.13 -15.44 3.79
CA ILE A 108 -7.35 -16.25 3.93
C ILE A 108 -7.53 -17.28 2.81
N GLY A 109 -6.67 -17.27 1.79
CA GLY A 109 -6.72 -18.19 0.65
C GLY A 109 -7.82 -17.85 -0.35
N LEU A 110 -8.28 -16.60 -0.37
CA LEU A 110 -9.24 -16.12 -1.37
C LEU A 110 -8.55 -16.02 -2.73
N GLN A 111 -9.07 -16.76 -3.71
CA GLN A 111 -8.61 -16.70 -5.09
C GLN A 111 -9.69 -16.05 -5.95
N THR A 112 -9.33 -14.97 -6.64
CA THR A 112 -10.22 -14.31 -7.60
C THR A 112 -10.04 -14.94 -8.98
N TYR A 113 -11.12 -15.49 -9.51
CA TYR A 113 -11.16 -16.02 -10.86
C TYR A 113 -11.89 -15.05 -11.78
N ILE A 114 -11.24 -14.64 -12.88
CA ILE A 114 -11.86 -13.86 -13.95
C ILE A 114 -12.11 -14.81 -15.11
N GLU A 115 -13.36 -14.97 -15.51
CA GLU A 115 -13.72 -15.77 -16.69
C GLU A 115 -13.08 -15.14 -17.95
N PRO A 116 -12.33 -15.91 -18.77
CA PRO A 116 -11.78 -15.38 -20.01
C PRO A 116 -12.91 -14.93 -20.95
N GLN A 117 -12.85 -13.68 -21.43
CA GLN A 117 -13.91 -13.06 -22.24
C GLN A 117 -14.16 -13.73 -23.61
N ASN A 118 -13.35 -14.73 -24.00
CA ASN A 118 -13.37 -15.36 -25.33
C ASN A 118 -13.89 -16.81 -25.35
N THR A 119 -14.54 -17.30 -24.29
CA THR A 119 -14.97 -18.70 -24.14
C THR A 119 -16.36 -19.02 -24.73
N GLY A 120 -16.91 -18.15 -25.59
CA GLY A 120 -18.18 -18.43 -26.29
C GLY A 120 -19.39 -18.59 -25.37
N GLY A 121 -19.38 -17.95 -24.19
CA GLY A 121 -20.51 -17.97 -23.25
C GLY A 121 -20.60 -19.23 -22.38
N GLN A 122 -19.53 -20.01 -22.28
CA GLN A 122 -19.44 -21.14 -21.35
C GLN A 122 -19.12 -20.65 -19.92
N GLY A 123 -20.08 -19.99 -19.30
CA GLY A 123 -20.01 -19.54 -17.91
C GLY A 123 -19.87 -20.68 -16.91
N CYS A 124 -19.45 -20.35 -15.69
CA CYS A 124 -19.46 -21.26 -14.55
C CYS A 124 -20.90 -21.52 -14.08
N THR A 125 -21.32 -22.79 -13.96
CA THR A 125 -22.53 -23.11 -13.19
C THR A 125 -22.26 -23.01 -11.69
N PHE A 126 -23.27 -22.67 -10.89
CA PHE A 126 -23.15 -22.73 -9.42
C PHE A 126 -22.63 -24.09 -8.95
N ASN A 127 -23.12 -25.19 -9.53
CA ASN A 127 -22.65 -26.53 -9.20
C ASN A 127 -21.13 -26.67 -9.39
N GLN A 128 -20.56 -26.16 -10.48
CA GLN A 128 -19.10 -26.19 -10.72
C GLN A 128 -18.32 -25.35 -9.70
N LEU A 129 -18.88 -24.21 -9.25
CA LEU A 129 -18.27 -23.40 -8.20
C LEU A 129 -18.32 -24.05 -6.81
N PHE A 130 -19.34 -24.88 -6.55
CA PHE A 130 -19.52 -25.59 -5.26
C PHE A 130 -18.90 -26.99 -5.23
N LEU A 131 -18.39 -27.51 -6.36
CA LEU A 131 -17.51 -28.67 -6.33
C LEU A 131 -16.30 -28.29 -5.49
N ARG A 132 -16.18 -28.90 -4.31
CA ARG A 132 -15.17 -28.65 -3.26
C ARG A 132 -13.79 -29.12 -3.69
N SER A 133 -13.37 -28.67 -4.87
CA SER A 133 -12.10 -28.89 -5.51
C SER A 133 -11.27 -27.64 -5.29
N THR A 134 -9.97 -27.82 -5.07
CA THR A 134 -8.96 -26.75 -5.04
C THR A 134 -8.80 -26.02 -6.39
N TYR A 135 -9.66 -26.31 -7.37
CA TYR A 135 -9.64 -25.81 -8.73
C TYR A 135 -11.06 -25.48 -9.17
N VAL A 136 -11.26 -24.33 -9.82
CA VAL A 136 -12.55 -23.91 -10.40
C VAL A 136 -12.73 -24.62 -11.76
N PRO A 137 -13.61 -25.63 -11.88
CA PRO A 137 -13.74 -26.45 -13.08
C PRO A 137 -14.76 -25.83 -14.03
N CYS A 138 -14.50 -24.62 -14.51
CA CYS A 138 -15.36 -23.97 -15.49
C CYS A 138 -14.91 -24.32 -16.91
N GLY A 139 -15.70 -25.16 -17.58
CA GLY A 139 -15.91 -25.27 -19.04
C GLY A 139 -14.73 -25.55 -19.99
N GLN A 140 -13.52 -25.06 -19.72
CA GLN A 140 -12.42 -25.00 -20.69
C GLN A 140 -11.11 -25.59 -20.14
N TYR A 141 -10.99 -25.76 -18.82
CA TYR A 141 -9.83 -26.40 -18.20
C TYR A 141 -10.29 -27.63 -17.42
N ALA A 142 -10.45 -28.75 -18.13
CA ALA A 142 -10.50 -30.05 -17.48
C ALA A 142 -9.14 -30.25 -16.77
N VAL A 143 -9.19 -30.34 -15.45
CA VAL A 143 -8.03 -30.65 -14.60
C VAL A 143 -7.57 -32.09 -14.88
N THR A 144 -6.73 -32.28 -15.89
CA THR A 144 -5.85 -33.46 -15.96
C THR A 144 -4.62 -33.19 -15.09
N PRO A 145 -4.33 -34.02 -14.07
CA PRO A 145 -3.10 -33.90 -13.30
C PRO A 145 -1.85 -33.99 -14.19
N PRO A 146 -0.80 -33.18 -13.95
CA PRO A 146 -0.74 -32.10 -12.97
C PRO A 146 -1.42 -30.85 -13.51
N ALA A 147 -2.56 -30.49 -12.93
CA ALA A 147 -3.31 -29.33 -13.37
C ALA A 147 -2.63 -28.05 -12.89
N SER A 148 -1.98 -27.34 -13.80
CA SER A 148 -1.56 -25.96 -13.59
C SER A 148 -2.81 -25.10 -13.37
N LEU A 149 -2.97 -24.50 -12.18
CA LEU A 149 -3.96 -23.44 -12.00
C LEU A 149 -3.72 -22.34 -13.04
N PRO A 150 -4.78 -21.75 -13.64
CA PRO A 150 -4.63 -20.53 -14.41
C PRO A 150 -3.97 -19.44 -13.55
N PRO A 151 -3.26 -18.49 -14.16
CA PRO A 151 -2.50 -17.47 -13.42
C PRO A 151 -3.42 -16.70 -12.47
N PHE A 152 -3.15 -16.83 -11.17
CA PHE A 152 -3.78 -16.05 -10.10
C PHE A 152 -2.79 -14.97 -9.64
N SER A 153 -3.30 -13.84 -9.17
CA SER A 153 -2.48 -12.82 -8.52
C SER A 153 -2.54 -12.98 -7.02
N ILE A 154 -1.38 -12.91 -6.37
CA ILE A 154 -1.27 -12.80 -4.92
C ILE A 154 -0.87 -11.37 -4.55
N GLY A 155 -1.39 -10.89 -3.43
CA GLY A 155 -0.96 -9.65 -2.80
C GLY A 155 -0.11 -9.97 -1.59
N ALA A 156 1.00 -9.24 -1.42
CA ALA A 156 1.81 -9.35 -0.22
C ALA A 156 2.42 -7.99 0.09
N MET A 157 2.53 -7.69 1.39
CA MET A 157 3.17 -6.47 1.89
C MET A 157 4.68 -6.66 2.06
N ASP A 158 5.41 -5.55 2.10
CA ASP A 158 6.77 -5.53 2.60
C ASP A 158 6.74 -5.54 4.14
N PRO A 159 7.25 -6.59 4.81
CA PRO A 159 7.25 -6.66 6.27
C PRO A 159 8.19 -5.63 6.93
N LYS A 160 8.96 -4.87 6.15
CA LYS A 160 9.92 -3.87 6.65
C LYS A 160 9.45 -2.43 6.46
N ASP A 161 8.32 -2.20 5.79
CA ASP A 161 7.81 -0.84 5.60
C ASP A 161 7.01 -0.37 6.81
N ASP A 162 7.55 0.61 7.53
CA ASP A 162 6.94 1.20 8.72
C ASP A 162 6.48 2.66 8.49
N ASN A 163 6.40 3.09 7.23
CA ASN A 163 6.09 4.46 6.86
C ASN A 163 4.62 4.63 6.50
N MET A 164 4.14 5.85 6.68
CA MET A 164 2.84 6.30 6.22
C MET A 164 3.04 7.41 5.18
N PRO A 165 2.16 7.54 4.19
CA PRO A 165 2.21 8.60 3.20
C PRO A 165 2.27 9.95 3.88
N VAL A 166 3.21 10.77 3.43
CA VAL A 166 3.47 12.08 3.99
C VAL A 166 3.51 13.13 2.91
N THR A 167 2.80 14.23 3.13
CA THR A 167 2.83 15.41 2.27
C THR A 167 3.47 16.59 3.00
N TYR A 168 4.47 17.18 2.36
CA TYR A 168 5.11 18.43 2.76
C TYR A 168 4.45 19.57 1.99
N ASN A 169 3.90 20.55 2.70
CA ASN A 169 3.32 21.75 2.10
C ASN A 169 4.15 22.97 2.46
N TYR A 170 4.36 23.85 1.50
CA TYR A 170 5.07 25.11 1.71
C TYR A 170 4.44 26.27 0.95
N ASN A 171 4.54 27.46 1.53
CA ASN A 171 4.14 28.71 0.90
C ASN A 171 5.13 29.83 1.20
N LEU A 172 5.23 30.76 0.27
CA LEU A 172 6.03 31.98 0.38
C LEU A 172 5.26 33.12 -0.27
N THR A 173 5.09 34.22 0.46
CA THR A 173 4.41 35.44 0.01
C THR A 173 5.28 36.65 0.31
N VAL A 174 5.32 37.59 -0.63
CA VAL A 174 5.98 38.89 -0.49
C VAL A 174 4.95 39.97 -0.74
N ASP A 175 4.70 40.78 0.28
CA ASP A 175 3.82 41.95 0.19
C ASP A 175 4.66 43.22 0.14
N GLN A 176 4.35 44.10 -0.81
CA GLN A 176 4.95 45.42 -0.95
C GLN A 176 3.86 46.49 -1.05
N ARG A 177 3.89 47.45 -0.13
CA ARG A 177 3.16 48.71 -0.27
C ARG A 177 3.92 49.63 -1.22
N GLY A 178 3.25 50.05 -2.28
CA GLY A 178 3.75 50.99 -3.28
C GLY A 178 3.23 52.42 -3.08
N PRO A 179 3.59 53.34 -3.99
CA PRO A 179 3.07 54.71 -4.01
C PRO A 179 1.54 54.74 -4.12
N TRP A 180 0.93 55.87 -3.73
CA TRP A 180 -0.51 56.12 -3.87
C TRP A 180 -1.44 55.12 -3.16
N ASN A 181 -1.00 54.54 -2.04
CA ASN A 181 -1.73 53.50 -1.32
C ASN A 181 -1.99 52.24 -2.16
N SER A 182 -1.13 51.95 -3.15
CA SER A 182 -1.14 50.67 -3.87
C SER A 182 -0.45 49.57 -3.05
N ASN A 183 -0.89 48.33 -3.24
CA ASN A 183 -0.25 47.14 -2.71
C ASN A 183 0.03 46.16 -3.85
N PHE A 184 1.17 45.49 -3.78
CA PHE A 184 1.59 44.46 -4.71
C PHE A 184 1.99 43.21 -3.92
N GLU A 185 1.50 42.06 -4.35
CA GLU A 185 1.74 40.77 -3.68
C GLU A 185 2.20 39.75 -4.72
N ILE A 186 3.23 38.98 -4.36
CA ILE A 186 3.63 37.77 -5.09
C ILE A 186 3.60 36.61 -4.11
N ALA A 187 2.90 35.54 -4.49
CA ALA A 187 2.81 34.32 -3.70
C ALA A 187 3.22 33.09 -4.52
N TYR A 188 3.84 32.13 -3.84
CA TYR A 188 4.15 30.80 -4.33
C TYR A 188 3.68 29.76 -3.31
N VAL A 189 3.03 28.71 -3.80
CA VAL A 189 2.55 27.59 -3.00
C VAL A 189 2.94 26.30 -3.70
N GLY A 190 3.42 25.33 -2.93
CA GLY A 190 3.77 24.02 -3.44
C GLY A 190 3.60 22.91 -2.41
N ASN A 191 3.60 21.68 -2.91
CA ASN A 191 3.56 20.48 -2.10
C ASN A 191 4.41 19.35 -2.71
N GLN A 192 4.83 18.42 -1.86
CA GLN A 192 5.56 17.22 -2.27
C GLN A 192 5.17 16.04 -1.38
N SER A 193 4.86 14.90 -1.97
CA SER A 193 4.46 13.69 -1.24
C SER A 193 5.50 12.58 -1.35
N TYR A 194 5.68 11.82 -0.26
CA TYR A 194 6.58 10.67 -0.15
C TYR A 194 5.86 9.50 0.52
N HIS A 195 6.43 8.29 0.38
CA HIS A 195 5.88 7.05 0.94
C HIS A 195 4.42 6.81 0.51
N LEU A 196 4.11 7.18 -0.73
CA LEU A 196 2.80 6.89 -1.31
C LEU A 196 2.67 5.39 -1.52
N ASP A 197 1.48 4.86 -1.25
CA ASP A 197 1.10 3.49 -1.61
C ASP A 197 1.45 3.20 -3.07
N THR A 198 2.31 2.20 -3.30
CA THR A 198 2.60 1.71 -4.64
C THR A 198 2.34 0.21 -4.70
N LEU A 199 1.38 -0.18 -5.54
CA LEU A 199 1.20 -1.58 -5.91
C LEU A 199 2.24 -1.92 -6.98
N ALA A 200 3.39 -2.43 -6.55
CA ALA A 200 4.41 -2.94 -7.46
C ALA A 200 4.28 -4.45 -7.62
N ALA A 201 4.37 -4.93 -8.87
CA ALA A 201 4.59 -6.36 -9.10
C ALA A 201 5.94 -6.76 -8.47
N CYS A 202 5.94 -7.86 -7.71
CA CYS A 202 7.13 -8.36 -7.02
C CYS A 202 8.29 -8.54 -8.03
N ARG A 203 9.24 -7.59 -8.07
CA ARG A 203 10.44 -7.71 -8.91
C ARG A 203 11.45 -8.55 -8.16
N THR A 204 11.65 -9.78 -8.62
CA THR A 204 12.86 -10.52 -8.31
C THR A 204 14.05 -9.75 -8.90
N ARG A 205 14.93 -9.20 -8.05
CA ARG A 205 16.26 -8.79 -8.50
C ARG A 205 16.96 -10.04 -9.03
N THR A 206 17.24 -10.06 -10.33
CA THR A 206 18.17 -10.99 -10.97
C THR A 206 19.60 -10.64 -10.60
#